data_AF-A0A497LF21-F1
#
_entry.id   AF-A0A497LF21-F1
#
_cell.length_a   1.000
_cell.length_b   1.000
_cell.length_c   1.000
_cell.angle_alpha   90.00
_cell.angle_beta   90.00
_cell.angle_gamma   90.00
#
_symmetry.space_group_name_H-M   'P 1'
#
loop_
_entity.id
_entity.type
_entity.pdbx_description
1 polymer ?
#
loop_
_entity_poly.entity_id
_entity_poly.type
_entity_poly.pdbx_seq_one_letter_code
_entity_poly.pdbx_strand_id
1 'polypeptide(L)'
;MMELRLHYGSTPRWLFTRMVKLGRGIFKVMADEFGPREVLRRLSDPLFFQALSNVLGFDWDSSGSTTVTCGVLREVFNLEDLGLKMAGGKGEASKRTLEEVESLSEKFNFSAWKVERLKYASRMTAKVDNVAIQAGYQLYHHALFLSEDGSWAVVQQGLNPEARAARRYHWLSENLRSFVEEPHTGIIGDKTHRCVLDMTAKESGEARKTCVDLVADNPFRTVMPYVASSLPNQPTLARWVSGSEAQSYTIIPVRVNWEALKRAYEFKPDS
;
A
#
# COMPACT_ATOMS: atom_id res chain seq x y z
N MET A 1 7.52 -14.00 -14.77
CA MET A 1 8.04 -12.75 -14.17
C MET A 1 6.94 -11.71 -14.28
N MET A 2 6.63 -10.97 -13.21
CA MET A 2 5.61 -9.91 -13.23
C MET A 2 6.34 -8.57 -13.28
N GLU A 3 6.31 -7.90 -14.43
CA GLU A 3 7.03 -6.64 -14.60
C GLU A 3 6.01 -5.49 -14.55
N LEU A 4 6.26 -4.48 -13.72
CA LEU A 4 5.37 -3.33 -13.58
C LEU A 4 6.04 -2.08 -14.16
N ARG A 5 6.44 -2.17 -15.44
CA ARG A 5 7.10 -1.06 -16.13
C ARG A 5 6.11 0.09 -16.31
N LEU A 6 6.62 1.32 -16.20
CA LEU A 6 5.78 2.50 -16.39
C LEU A 6 5.42 2.66 -17.87
N HIS A 7 4.15 2.45 -18.19
CA HIS A 7 3.58 2.76 -19.50
C HIS A 7 2.61 3.94 -19.40
N TYR A 8 2.61 4.74 -20.46
CA TYR A 8 1.69 5.86 -20.62
C TYR A 8 0.62 5.47 -21.64
N GLY A 9 -0.64 5.80 -21.35
CA GLY A 9 -1.77 5.46 -22.19
C GLY A 9 -2.99 5.02 -21.40
N SER A 10 -4.11 4.90 -22.09
CA SER A 10 -5.38 4.46 -21.54
C SER A 10 -5.85 3.23 -22.29
N THR A 11 -6.43 2.28 -21.57
CA THR A 11 -7.06 1.10 -22.17
C THR A 11 -8.17 1.54 -23.12
N PRO A 12 -8.17 1.09 -24.39
CA PRO A 12 -9.25 1.40 -25.32
C PRO A 12 -10.61 0.97 -24.77
N ARG A 13 -11.62 1.82 -24.93
CA ARG A 13 -12.97 1.59 -24.37
C ARG A 13 -13.57 0.26 -24.83
N TRP A 14 -13.37 -0.12 -26.09
CA TRP A 14 -13.86 -1.39 -26.64
C TRP A 14 -13.27 -2.61 -25.93
N LEU A 15 -11.99 -2.54 -25.55
CA LEU A 15 -11.31 -3.61 -24.81
C LEU A 15 -11.87 -3.66 -23.40
N PHE A 16 -11.89 -2.52 -22.71
CA PHE A 16 -12.41 -2.40 -21.35
C PHE A 16 -13.83 -3.00 -21.21
N THR A 17 -14.74 -2.71 -22.13
CA THR A 17 -16.09 -3.31 -22.14
C THR A 17 -16.07 -4.84 -22.23
N ARG A 18 -15.14 -5.42 -23.02
CA ARG A 18 -14.96 -6.88 -23.11
C ARG A 18 -14.36 -7.45 -21.82
N MET A 19 -13.39 -6.75 -21.22
CA MET A 19 -12.81 -7.14 -19.92
C MET A 19 -13.91 -7.24 -18.85
N VAL A 20 -14.79 -6.24 -18.77
CA VAL A 20 -15.93 -6.25 -17.82
C VAL A 20 -16.86 -7.43 -18.11
N LYS A 21 -17.21 -7.68 -19.37
CA LYS A 21 -18.08 -8.81 -19.74
C LYS A 21 -17.48 -10.16 -19.32
N LEU A 22 -16.18 -10.37 -19.54
CA LEU A 22 -15.47 -11.57 -19.11
C LEU A 22 -15.36 -11.66 -17.59
N GLY A 23 -14.98 -10.57 -16.93
CA GLY A 23 -14.86 -10.47 -15.48
C GLY A 23 -16.16 -10.82 -14.76
N ARG A 24 -17.31 -10.37 -15.29
CA ARG A 24 -18.63 -10.74 -14.74
C ARG A 24 -18.82 -12.26 -14.69
N GLY A 25 -18.51 -12.96 -15.77
CA GLY A 25 -18.61 -14.43 -15.82
C GLY A 25 -17.68 -15.11 -14.81
N ILE A 26 -16.42 -14.66 -14.75
CA ILE A 26 -15.42 -15.23 -13.83
C ILE A 26 -15.83 -15.05 -12.37
N PHE A 27 -16.16 -13.82 -11.96
CA PHE A 27 -16.45 -13.53 -10.55
C PHE A 27 -17.81 -14.04 -10.11
N LYS A 28 -18.80 -14.14 -11.02
CA LYS A 28 -20.07 -14.79 -10.71
C LYS A 28 -19.86 -16.25 -10.33
N VAL A 29 -19.21 -17.04 -11.18
CA VAL A 29 -18.90 -18.44 -10.88
C VAL A 29 -18.07 -18.55 -9.60
N MET A 30 -17.08 -17.68 -9.42
CA MET A 30 -16.22 -17.72 -8.24
C MET A 30 -16.95 -17.42 -6.93
N ALA A 31 -17.83 -16.42 -6.93
CA ALA A 31 -18.61 -16.05 -5.76
C ALA A 31 -19.71 -17.10 -5.48
N ASP A 32 -20.34 -17.64 -6.52
CA ASP A 32 -21.38 -18.68 -6.38
C ASP A 32 -20.80 -19.98 -5.80
N GLU A 33 -19.61 -20.40 -6.24
CA GLU A 33 -18.97 -21.66 -5.81
C GLU A 33 -18.22 -21.55 -4.47
N PHE A 34 -17.56 -20.42 -4.20
CA PHE A 34 -16.64 -20.29 -3.06
C PHE A 34 -16.95 -19.14 -2.09
N GLY A 35 -17.91 -18.27 -2.45
CA GLY A 35 -18.30 -17.12 -1.64
C GLY A 35 -17.37 -15.89 -1.76
N PRO A 36 -17.81 -14.74 -1.22
CA PRO A 36 -17.11 -13.46 -1.36
C PRO A 36 -15.75 -13.42 -0.65
N ARG A 37 -15.57 -14.16 0.46
CA ARG A 37 -14.28 -14.23 1.16
C ARG A 37 -13.18 -14.83 0.29
N GLU A 38 -13.50 -15.89 -0.46
CA GLU A 38 -12.51 -16.53 -1.31
C GLU A 38 -12.10 -15.62 -2.48
N VAL A 39 -13.03 -14.82 -3.00
CA VAL A 39 -12.70 -13.77 -3.97
C VAL A 39 -11.69 -12.78 -3.38
N LEU A 40 -11.88 -12.33 -2.13
CA LEU A 40 -10.92 -11.45 -1.46
C LEU A 40 -9.55 -12.10 -1.27
N ARG A 41 -9.49 -13.38 -0.87
CA ARG A 41 -8.22 -14.13 -0.76
C ARG A 41 -7.47 -14.13 -2.09
N ARG A 42 -8.16 -14.45 -3.18
CA ARG A 42 -7.60 -14.45 -4.53
C ARG A 42 -7.13 -13.08 -4.99
N LEU A 43 -7.90 -12.02 -4.73
CA LEU A 43 -7.48 -10.66 -5.06
C LEU A 43 -6.27 -10.19 -4.24
N SER A 44 -6.12 -10.68 -3.00
CA SER A 44 -4.93 -10.40 -2.19
C SER A 44 -3.70 -11.19 -2.63
N ASP A 45 -3.87 -12.32 -3.31
CA ASP A 45 -2.73 -13.06 -3.85
C ASP A 45 -2.15 -12.34 -5.10
N PRO A 46 -0.87 -11.91 -5.06
CA PRO A 46 -0.31 -11.14 -6.18
C PRO A 46 -0.19 -11.92 -7.48
N LEU A 47 -0.04 -13.25 -7.41
CA LEU A 47 0.08 -14.13 -8.57
C LEU A 47 -1.26 -14.34 -9.24
N PHE A 48 -2.29 -14.63 -8.47
CA PHE A 48 -3.65 -14.70 -8.97
C PHE A 48 -4.06 -13.36 -9.58
N PHE A 49 -3.81 -12.24 -8.90
CA PHE A 49 -4.18 -10.92 -9.40
C PHE A 49 -3.51 -10.61 -10.75
N GLN A 50 -2.22 -10.97 -10.91
CA GLN A 50 -1.55 -10.80 -12.20
C GLN A 50 -2.12 -11.73 -13.27
N ALA A 51 -2.37 -13.00 -12.94
CA ALA A 51 -2.96 -13.95 -13.86
C ALA A 51 -4.35 -13.49 -14.33
N LEU A 52 -5.16 -12.96 -13.42
CA LEU A 52 -6.45 -12.36 -13.73
C LEU A 52 -6.30 -11.17 -14.70
N SER A 53 -5.35 -10.27 -14.44
CA SER A 53 -5.09 -9.14 -15.35
C SER A 53 -4.79 -9.61 -16.78
N ASN A 54 -3.96 -10.65 -16.90
CA ASN A 54 -3.60 -11.23 -18.19
C ASN A 54 -4.80 -11.93 -18.86
N VAL A 55 -5.60 -12.68 -18.10
CA VAL A 55 -6.83 -13.35 -18.59
C VAL A 55 -7.85 -12.34 -19.08
N LEU A 56 -7.94 -11.18 -18.42
CA LEU A 56 -8.80 -10.08 -18.88
C LEU A 56 -8.26 -9.38 -20.14
N GLY A 57 -7.09 -9.76 -20.65
CA GLY A 57 -6.53 -9.26 -21.90
C GLY A 57 -5.57 -8.09 -21.73
N PHE A 58 -4.95 -7.95 -20.56
CA PHE A 58 -3.88 -6.98 -20.31
C PHE A 58 -2.49 -7.62 -20.42
N ASP A 59 -1.47 -6.82 -20.75
CA ASP A 59 -0.10 -7.31 -20.86
C ASP A 59 0.55 -7.56 -19.49
N TRP A 60 1.50 -8.50 -19.46
CA TRP A 60 2.18 -8.97 -18.26
C TRP A 60 3.26 -8.03 -17.73
N ASP A 61 3.68 -7.05 -18.53
CA ASP A 61 4.83 -6.17 -18.27
C ASP A 61 4.45 -4.69 -18.06
N SER A 62 3.19 -4.43 -17.68
CA SER A 62 2.67 -3.06 -17.59
C SER A 62 2.15 -2.65 -16.22
N SER A 63 2.58 -1.48 -15.75
CA SER A 63 2.04 -0.81 -14.55
C SER A 63 0.55 -0.48 -14.67
N GLY A 64 0.03 -0.42 -15.91
CA GLY A 64 -1.40 -0.24 -16.15
C GLY A 64 -2.24 -1.41 -15.65
N SER A 65 -1.66 -2.62 -15.59
CA SER A 65 -2.35 -3.88 -15.26
C SER A 65 -3.16 -3.75 -13.98
N THR A 66 -2.57 -3.20 -12.93
CA THR A 66 -3.23 -3.01 -11.64
C THR A 66 -4.40 -2.04 -11.73
N THR A 67 -4.16 -0.84 -12.25
CA THR A 67 -5.18 0.21 -12.26
C THR A 67 -6.37 -0.12 -13.16
N VAL A 68 -6.10 -0.79 -14.29
CA VAL A 68 -7.12 -1.20 -15.26
C VAL A 68 -7.90 -2.39 -14.72
N THR A 69 -7.22 -3.40 -14.16
CA THR A 69 -7.89 -4.55 -13.54
C THR A 69 -8.80 -4.09 -12.40
N CYS A 70 -8.32 -3.22 -11.50
CA CYS A 70 -9.16 -2.64 -10.46
C CYS A 70 -10.36 -1.84 -11.03
N GLY A 71 -10.17 -1.11 -12.13
CA GLY A 71 -11.28 -0.44 -12.83
C GLY A 71 -12.32 -1.42 -13.36
N VAL A 72 -11.90 -2.54 -13.95
CA VAL A 72 -12.79 -3.62 -14.41
C VAL A 72 -13.52 -4.24 -13.22
N LEU A 73 -12.82 -4.54 -12.13
CA LEU A 73 -13.41 -5.13 -10.92
C LEU A 73 -14.46 -4.22 -10.28
N ARG A 74 -14.21 -2.90 -10.22
CA ARG A 74 -15.21 -1.92 -9.77
C ARG A 74 -16.50 -2.05 -10.56
N GLU A 75 -16.42 -2.11 -11.89
CA GLU A 75 -17.61 -2.25 -12.75
C GLU A 75 -18.30 -3.60 -12.54
N VAL A 76 -17.54 -4.69 -12.47
CA VAL A 76 -18.08 -6.04 -12.23
C VAL A 76 -18.85 -6.09 -10.91
N PHE A 77 -18.27 -5.60 -9.81
CA PHE A 77 -18.91 -5.60 -8.49
C PHE A 77 -20.05 -4.59 -8.34
N ASN A 78 -20.16 -3.62 -9.25
CA ASN A 78 -21.33 -2.73 -9.31
C ASN A 78 -22.49 -3.35 -10.11
N LEU A 79 -22.19 -4.12 -11.15
CA LEU A 79 -23.18 -4.75 -12.03
C LEU A 79 -23.75 -6.06 -11.49
N GLU A 80 -22.96 -6.79 -10.69
CA GLU A 80 -23.36 -8.07 -10.10
C GLU A 80 -23.53 -7.93 -8.58
N ASP A 81 -24.51 -8.64 -8.03
CA ASP A 81 -24.72 -8.74 -6.59
C ASP A 81 -23.98 -9.97 -6.05
N LEU A 82 -22.68 -9.79 -5.80
CA LEU A 82 -21.79 -10.87 -5.35
C LEU A 82 -21.44 -10.77 -3.86
N GLY A 83 -22.16 -9.93 -3.10
CA GLY A 83 -21.77 -9.59 -1.73
C GLY A 83 -20.41 -8.86 -1.65
N LEU A 84 -19.96 -8.25 -2.75
CA LEU A 84 -18.67 -7.57 -2.89
C LEU A 84 -18.84 -6.18 -3.47
N LYS A 85 -18.04 -5.22 -2.98
CA LYS A 85 -17.91 -3.86 -3.52
C LYS A 85 -16.47 -3.40 -3.46
N MET A 86 -16.17 -2.33 -4.19
CA MET A 86 -14.85 -1.69 -4.20
C MET A 86 -14.98 -0.19 -3.90
N ALA A 87 -14.13 0.31 -3.01
CA ALA A 87 -13.89 1.73 -2.78
C ALA A 87 -12.47 2.11 -3.25
N GLY A 88 -12.30 3.39 -3.63
CA GLY A 88 -11.04 3.93 -4.09
C GLY A 88 -10.71 3.64 -5.55
N GLY A 89 -9.57 4.12 -6.04
CA GLY A 89 -9.15 3.87 -7.41
C GLY A 89 -7.85 4.55 -7.74
N LYS A 90 -7.68 4.96 -8.99
CA LYS A 90 -6.50 5.69 -9.47
C LYS A 90 -6.69 7.20 -9.27
N GLY A 91 -5.64 7.90 -8.86
CA GLY A 91 -5.60 9.36 -8.77
C GLY A 91 -6.65 9.91 -7.79
N GLU A 92 -7.47 10.87 -8.21
CA GLU A 92 -8.49 11.48 -7.35
C GLU A 92 -9.48 10.46 -6.74
N ALA A 93 -9.73 9.34 -7.43
CA ALA A 93 -10.57 8.28 -6.87
C ALA A 93 -9.97 7.66 -5.59
N SER A 94 -8.64 7.59 -5.46
CA SER A 94 -8.01 7.07 -4.23
C SER A 94 -8.27 7.97 -3.02
N LYS A 95 -8.46 9.28 -3.24
CA LYS A 95 -8.70 10.26 -2.18
C LYS A 95 -10.12 10.21 -1.63
N ARG A 96 -11.08 9.71 -2.42
CA ARG A 96 -12.50 9.56 -2.01
C ARG A 96 -12.83 8.22 -1.37
N THR A 97 -11.82 7.38 -1.12
CA THR A 97 -12.05 6.02 -0.58
C THR A 97 -12.86 6.06 0.72
N LEU A 98 -12.59 6.99 1.64
CA LEU A 98 -13.29 7.04 2.92
C LEU A 98 -14.78 7.41 2.78
N GLU A 99 -15.10 8.36 1.91
CA GLU A 99 -16.48 8.73 1.57
C GLU A 99 -17.22 7.55 0.91
N GLU A 100 -16.54 6.84 -0.01
CA GLU A 100 -17.10 5.66 -0.64
C GLU A 100 -17.31 4.51 0.37
N VAL A 101 -16.42 4.34 1.36
CA VAL A 101 -16.61 3.36 2.45
C VAL A 101 -17.88 3.67 3.24
N GLU A 102 -18.15 4.94 3.57
CA GLU A 102 -19.39 5.33 4.26
C GLU A 102 -20.62 4.93 3.44
N SER A 103 -20.67 5.34 2.17
CA SER A 103 -21.80 5.03 1.29
C SER A 103 -22.00 3.53 1.06
N LEU A 104 -20.92 2.76 0.92
CA LEU A 104 -21.01 1.30 0.76
C LEU A 104 -21.41 0.60 2.07
N SER A 105 -21.01 1.15 3.20
CA SER A 105 -21.35 0.61 4.52
C SER A 105 -22.84 0.71 4.83
N GLU A 106 -23.51 1.77 4.34
CA GLU A 106 -24.97 1.89 4.42
C GLU A 106 -25.66 0.77 3.64
N LYS A 107 -25.17 0.45 2.43
CA LYS A 107 -25.73 -0.64 1.60
C LYS A 107 -25.59 -2.02 2.25
N PHE A 108 -24.47 -2.25 2.93
CA PHE A 108 -24.24 -3.49 3.67
C PHE A 108 -24.76 -3.47 5.12
N ASN A 109 -25.44 -2.41 5.54
CA ASN A 109 -25.96 -2.23 6.91
C ASN A 109 -24.90 -2.45 8.00
N PHE A 110 -23.69 -1.93 7.80
CA PHE A 110 -22.62 -2.02 8.79
C PHE A 110 -22.89 -1.13 10.01
N SER A 111 -22.52 -1.64 11.19
CA SER A 111 -22.51 -0.82 12.40
C SER A 111 -21.47 0.29 12.31
N ALA A 112 -21.72 1.42 12.97
CA ALA A 112 -20.79 2.56 13.00
C ALA A 112 -19.36 2.15 13.40
N TRP A 113 -19.23 1.24 14.36
CA TRP A 113 -17.94 0.67 14.77
C TRP A 113 -17.21 -0.03 13.62
N LYS A 114 -17.92 -0.81 12.80
CA LYS A 114 -17.34 -1.51 11.66
C LYS A 114 -16.91 -0.51 10.56
N VAL A 115 -17.71 0.53 10.31
CA VAL A 115 -17.36 1.61 9.37
C VAL A 115 -16.06 2.29 9.78
N GLU A 116 -15.93 2.67 11.04
CA GLU A 116 -14.70 3.32 11.53
C GLU A 116 -13.48 2.39 11.45
N ARG A 117 -13.65 1.09 11.69
CA ARG A 117 -12.57 0.11 11.48
C ARG A 117 -12.17 -0.03 10.02
N LEU A 118 -13.11 0.00 9.08
CA LEU A 118 -12.80 -0.06 7.65
C LEU A 118 -12.08 1.21 7.19
N LYS A 119 -12.52 2.39 7.64
CA LYS A 119 -11.81 3.65 7.40
C LYS A 119 -10.41 3.66 7.99
N TYR A 120 -10.25 3.13 9.20
CA TYR A 120 -8.94 2.97 9.83
C TYR A 120 -8.05 2.05 9.01
N ALA A 121 -8.55 0.87 8.60
CA ALA A 121 -7.81 -0.07 7.76
C ALA A 121 -7.39 0.57 6.41
N SER A 122 -8.30 1.26 5.71
CA SER A 122 -7.99 1.97 4.47
C SER A 122 -6.87 3.01 4.67
N ARG A 123 -6.96 3.83 5.72
CA ARG A 123 -5.93 4.83 6.03
C ARG A 123 -4.59 4.19 6.38
N MET A 124 -4.60 3.15 7.21
CA MET A 124 -3.38 2.52 7.69
C MET A 124 -2.66 1.76 6.58
N THR A 125 -3.37 1.00 5.76
CA THR A 125 -2.78 0.32 4.59
C THR A 125 -2.12 1.33 3.64
N ALA A 126 -2.79 2.44 3.32
CA ALA A 126 -2.22 3.49 2.48
C ALA A 126 -1.02 4.19 3.15
N LYS A 127 -1.09 4.42 4.46
CA LYS A 127 -0.01 5.08 5.18
C LYS A 127 1.25 4.21 5.22
N VAL A 128 1.10 2.93 5.58
CA VAL A 128 2.21 1.97 5.69
C VAL A 128 2.94 1.83 4.35
N ASP A 129 2.21 1.59 3.26
CA ASP A 129 2.80 1.41 1.92
C ASP A 129 3.52 2.66 1.39
N ASN A 130 3.09 3.84 1.85
CA ASN A 130 3.66 5.11 1.43
C ASN A 130 4.81 5.60 2.31
N VAL A 131 4.89 5.21 3.59
CA VAL A 131 5.89 5.77 4.53
C VAL A 131 6.75 4.76 5.28
N ALA A 132 6.25 3.57 5.56
CA ALA A 132 7.00 2.57 6.32
C ALA A 132 8.05 1.88 5.43
N ILE A 133 7.79 1.79 4.13
CA ILE A 133 8.73 1.28 3.14
C ILE A 133 9.27 2.45 2.30
N GLN A 134 10.48 2.90 2.62
CA GLN A 134 11.11 4.06 1.98
C GLN A 134 12.03 3.59 0.85
N ALA A 135 11.43 3.36 -0.31
CA ALA A 135 12.13 3.00 -1.55
C ALA A 135 11.83 3.96 -2.72
N GLY A 136 11.33 5.17 -2.42
CA GLY A 136 11.02 6.19 -3.43
C GLY A 136 9.74 5.95 -4.24
N TYR A 137 8.85 5.06 -3.78
CA TYR A 137 7.55 4.84 -4.43
C TYR A 137 6.46 5.66 -3.74
N GLN A 138 5.76 6.50 -4.49
CA GLN A 138 4.61 7.26 -4.00
C GLN A 138 3.32 6.61 -4.45
N LEU A 139 2.38 6.38 -3.52
CA LEU A 139 1.08 5.82 -3.85
C LEU A 139 0.27 6.73 -4.78
N TYR A 140 -0.31 6.13 -5.81
CA TYR A 140 -1.22 6.81 -6.73
C TYR A 140 -2.49 6.01 -7.03
N HIS A 141 -2.56 4.78 -6.54
CA HIS A 141 -3.69 3.89 -6.68
C HIS A 141 -3.95 3.18 -5.34
N HIS A 142 -5.20 3.21 -4.90
CA HIS A 142 -5.68 2.54 -3.70
C HIS A 142 -7.03 1.91 -4.02
N ALA A 143 -7.11 0.58 -3.98
CA ALA A 143 -8.34 -0.17 -4.17
C ALA A 143 -8.64 -0.99 -2.93
N LEU A 144 -9.73 -0.65 -2.23
CA LEU A 144 -10.24 -1.39 -1.09
C LEU A 144 -11.43 -2.22 -1.54
N PHE A 145 -11.29 -3.54 -1.51
CA PHE A 145 -12.35 -4.50 -1.76
C PHE A 145 -13.00 -4.89 -0.45
N LEU A 146 -14.33 -4.85 -0.40
CA LEU A 146 -15.15 -5.07 0.78
C LEU A 146 -16.18 -6.15 0.49
N SER A 147 -16.34 -7.08 1.42
CA SER A 147 -17.45 -8.04 1.40
C SER A 147 -18.53 -7.67 2.42
N GLU A 148 -19.73 -8.17 2.20
CA GLU A 148 -20.92 -7.93 3.04
C GLU A 148 -20.81 -8.38 4.51
N ASP A 149 -19.79 -9.17 4.86
CA ASP A 149 -19.54 -9.55 6.26
C ASP A 149 -18.51 -8.62 6.94
N GLY A 150 -17.92 -7.68 6.19
CA GLY A 150 -16.90 -6.74 6.64
C GLY A 150 -15.46 -7.21 6.42
N SER A 151 -15.24 -8.39 5.84
CA SER A 151 -13.90 -8.82 5.39
C SER A 151 -13.47 -7.94 4.22
N TRP A 152 -12.18 -7.67 4.15
CA TRP A 152 -11.61 -6.78 3.14
C TRP A 152 -10.25 -7.23 2.63
N ALA A 153 -9.92 -6.78 1.42
CA ALA A 153 -8.59 -6.87 0.82
C ALA A 153 -8.22 -5.50 0.23
N VAL A 154 -6.94 -5.16 0.22
CA VAL A 154 -6.46 -3.91 -0.38
C VAL A 154 -5.39 -4.22 -1.42
N VAL A 155 -5.53 -3.63 -2.61
CA VAL A 155 -4.52 -3.64 -3.66
C VAL A 155 -4.10 -2.21 -3.95
N GLN A 156 -2.82 -1.90 -3.78
CA GLN A 156 -2.28 -0.55 -3.95
C GLN A 156 -1.16 -0.56 -4.98
N GLN A 157 -0.92 0.59 -5.60
CA GLN A 157 0.26 0.76 -6.43
C GLN A 157 0.96 2.09 -6.15
N GLY A 158 2.27 2.01 -5.97
CA GLY A 158 3.18 3.15 -5.91
C GLY A 158 4.00 3.31 -7.20
N LEU A 159 4.38 4.54 -7.52
CA LEU A 159 5.23 4.89 -8.66
C LEU A 159 6.56 5.44 -8.17
N ASN A 160 7.64 5.03 -8.82
CA ASN A 160 8.94 5.67 -8.71
C ASN A 160 9.36 6.16 -10.11
N PRO A 161 9.14 7.45 -10.43
CA PRO A 161 9.47 8.01 -11.74
C PRO A 161 10.97 7.97 -12.07
N GLU A 162 11.83 8.16 -11.07
CA GLU A 162 13.29 8.12 -11.24
C GLU A 162 13.77 6.72 -11.66
N ALA A 163 13.23 5.69 -11.01
CA ALA A 163 13.52 4.30 -11.34
C ALA A 163 12.71 3.78 -12.56
N ARG A 164 11.78 4.58 -13.09
CA ARG A 164 10.79 4.19 -14.12
C ARG A 164 10.08 2.88 -13.80
N ALA A 165 9.72 2.70 -12.53
CA ALA A 165 9.14 1.46 -12.02
C ALA A 165 7.86 1.72 -11.21
N ALA A 166 7.00 0.72 -11.13
CA ALA A 166 5.89 0.67 -10.18
C ALA A 166 6.07 -0.48 -9.18
N ARG A 167 5.44 -0.35 -8.03
CA ARG A 167 5.39 -1.39 -7.00
C ARG A 167 3.95 -1.59 -6.55
N ARG A 168 3.50 -2.84 -6.56
CA ARG A 168 2.16 -3.25 -6.13
C ARG A 168 2.22 -3.88 -4.75
N TYR A 169 1.25 -3.53 -3.92
CA TYR A 169 1.12 -4.02 -2.55
C TYR A 169 -0.22 -4.68 -2.37
N HIS A 170 -0.24 -5.81 -1.66
CA HIS A 170 -1.46 -6.57 -1.38
C HIS A 170 -1.65 -6.81 0.11
N TRP A 171 -2.89 -6.71 0.54
CA TRP A 171 -3.30 -6.85 1.93
C TRP A 171 -4.57 -7.70 2.02
N LEU A 172 -4.70 -8.46 3.09
CA LEU A 172 -5.90 -9.24 3.40
C LEU A 172 -6.21 -9.12 4.89
N SER A 173 -7.45 -8.76 5.20
CA SER A 173 -7.95 -8.65 6.58
C SER A 173 -7.80 -9.94 7.40
N GLU A 174 -8.01 -11.10 6.79
CA GLU A 174 -7.99 -12.41 7.45
C GLU A 174 -6.66 -12.74 8.13
N ASN A 175 -5.54 -12.32 7.52
CA ASN A 175 -4.19 -12.63 8.00
C ASN A 175 -3.54 -11.46 8.75
N LEU A 176 -4.23 -10.32 8.87
CA LEU A 176 -3.66 -9.11 9.43
C LEU A 176 -3.56 -9.20 10.96
N ARG A 177 -2.33 -9.29 11.46
CA ARG A 177 -2.03 -9.27 12.92
C ARG A 177 -1.55 -7.90 13.41
N SER A 178 -0.82 -7.19 12.55
CA SER A 178 -0.29 -5.85 12.78
C SER A 178 -0.39 -5.07 11.49
N PHE A 179 -0.59 -3.76 11.55
CA PHE A 179 -0.49 -2.91 10.36
C PHE A 179 0.96 -2.55 10.02
N VAL A 180 1.89 -2.70 10.96
CA VAL A 180 3.25 -2.14 10.85
C VAL A 180 4.34 -3.20 10.92
N GLU A 181 4.00 -4.48 11.10
CA GLU A 181 4.94 -5.59 11.14
C GLU A 181 4.43 -6.71 10.23
N GLU A 182 5.19 -7.00 9.16
CA GLU A 182 4.91 -8.01 8.14
C GLU A 182 3.43 -8.07 7.72
N PRO A 183 2.80 -6.93 7.32
CA PRO A 183 1.36 -6.87 7.20
C PRO A 183 0.83 -7.30 5.81
N HIS A 184 1.72 -7.38 4.83
CA HIS A 184 1.38 -7.65 3.44
C HIS A 184 1.18 -9.14 3.17
N THR A 185 0.23 -9.43 2.29
CA THR A 185 0.15 -10.75 1.63
C THR A 185 1.15 -10.86 0.46
N GLY A 186 1.58 -9.71 -0.07
CA GLY A 186 2.71 -9.66 -0.99
C GLY A 186 3.03 -8.25 -1.49
N ILE A 187 4.29 -8.07 -1.87
CA ILE A 187 4.82 -6.85 -2.47
C ILE A 187 5.51 -7.25 -3.77
N ILE A 188 5.05 -6.70 -4.90
CA ILE A 188 5.57 -7.01 -6.24
C ILE A 188 6.20 -5.78 -6.87
N GLY A 189 7.41 -5.95 -7.38
CA GLY A 189 8.14 -4.94 -8.15
C GLY A 189 9.28 -5.58 -8.95
N ASP A 190 9.73 -4.90 -10.00
CA ASP A 190 10.74 -5.36 -10.95
C ASP A 190 12.16 -4.87 -10.63
N LYS A 191 12.29 -3.93 -9.68
CA LYS A 191 13.57 -3.31 -9.30
C LYS A 191 13.95 -3.60 -7.87
N THR A 192 15.16 -4.12 -7.70
CA THR A 192 15.88 -4.16 -6.42
C THR A 192 16.62 -2.85 -6.20
N HIS A 193 16.44 -2.24 -5.03
CA HIS A 193 17.08 -0.98 -4.66
C HIS A 193 18.15 -1.25 -3.61
N ARG A 194 19.29 -0.56 -3.69
CA ARG A 194 20.44 -0.79 -2.79
C ARG A 194 20.24 -0.21 -1.39
N CYS A 195 19.59 0.94 -1.28
CA CYS A 195 19.36 1.64 -0.02
C CYS A 195 17.85 1.83 0.17
N VAL A 196 17.23 0.96 0.97
CA VAL A 196 15.81 1.01 1.32
C VAL A 196 15.71 0.90 2.83
N LEU A 197 14.84 1.72 3.43
CA LEU A 197 14.41 1.52 4.80
C LEU A 197 13.07 0.81 4.79
N ASP A 198 13.02 -0.39 5.35
CA ASP A 198 11.78 -1.14 5.54
C ASP A 198 11.45 -1.22 7.04
N MET A 199 10.60 -0.30 7.48
CA MET A 199 10.09 -0.28 8.86
C MET A 199 8.96 -1.29 9.07
N THR A 200 8.54 -2.05 8.06
CA THR A 200 7.55 -3.14 8.19
C THR A 200 8.20 -4.49 8.47
N ALA A 201 9.49 -4.63 8.17
CA ALA A 201 10.24 -5.83 8.45
C ALA A 201 10.18 -6.20 9.95
N LYS A 202 10.11 -7.49 10.25
CA LYS A 202 10.13 -7.98 11.62
C LYS A 202 11.40 -7.54 12.37
N GLU A 203 12.54 -7.56 11.68
CA GLU A 203 13.85 -7.14 12.20
C GLU A 203 13.89 -5.66 12.58
N SER A 204 13.02 -4.84 11.97
CA SER A 204 12.90 -3.40 12.27
C SER A 204 12.10 -3.10 13.54
N GLY A 205 11.73 -4.11 14.34
CA GLY A 205 10.95 -3.93 15.58
C GLY A 205 11.57 -2.95 16.57
N GLU A 206 12.86 -3.10 16.87
CA GLU A 206 13.56 -2.18 17.78
C GLU A 206 13.73 -0.80 17.17
N ALA A 207 13.89 -0.70 15.85
CA ALA A 207 13.93 0.59 15.15
C ALA A 207 12.59 1.33 15.27
N ARG A 208 11.46 0.62 15.10
CA ARG A 208 10.11 1.19 15.30
C ARG A 208 9.94 1.73 16.73
N LYS A 209 10.28 0.93 17.75
CA LYS A 209 10.21 1.34 19.17
C LYS A 209 11.08 2.56 19.44
N THR A 210 12.34 2.52 18.99
CA THR A 210 13.27 3.63 19.14
C THR A 210 12.73 4.91 18.48
N CYS A 211 12.10 4.83 17.31
CA CYS A 211 11.46 5.98 16.69
C CYS A 211 10.35 6.59 17.56
N VAL A 212 9.55 5.75 18.22
CA VAL A 212 8.50 6.18 19.17
C VAL A 212 9.13 6.83 20.40
N ASP A 213 10.15 6.20 21.00
CA ASP A 213 10.86 6.70 22.17
C ASP A 213 11.51 8.06 21.92
N LEU A 214 12.18 8.23 20.77
CA LEU A 214 12.81 9.50 20.40
C LEU A 214 11.80 10.63 20.27
N VAL A 215 10.61 10.33 19.75
CA VAL A 215 9.51 11.31 19.64
C VAL A 215 8.89 11.59 21.00
N ALA A 216 8.75 10.58 21.86
CA ALA A 216 8.23 10.72 23.22
C ALA A 216 9.16 11.52 24.14
N ASP A 217 10.49 11.42 23.95
CA ASP A 217 11.53 12.12 24.71
C ASP A 217 11.93 13.47 24.08
N ASN A 218 10.95 14.21 23.57
CA ASN A 218 11.10 15.54 22.95
C ASN A 218 12.04 15.57 21.71
N PRO A 219 11.48 15.59 20.48
CA PRO A 219 12.26 15.56 19.23
C PRO A 219 13.19 16.76 19.04
N PHE A 220 12.96 17.89 19.72
CA PHE A 220 13.86 19.04 19.69
C PHE A 220 15.14 18.80 20.49
N ARG A 221 15.16 17.83 21.41
CA ARG A 221 16.36 17.41 22.15
C ARG A 221 16.96 16.14 21.58
N THR A 222 16.13 15.23 21.08
CA THR A 222 16.59 13.92 20.61
C THR A 222 16.89 13.85 19.12
N VAL A 223 16.18 14.59 18.24
CA VAL A 223 16.35 14.49 16.78
C VAL A 223 17.08 15.72 16.22
N MET A 224 16.71 16.91 16.68
CA MET A 224 17.27 18.18 16.19
C MET A 224 18.80 18.27 16.26
N PRO A 225 19.48 17.85 17.34
CA PRO A 225 20.93 17.92 17.39
C PRO A 225 21.61 17.05 16.33
N TYR A 226 21.11 15.84 16.06
CA TYR A 226 21.65 14.94 15.04
C TYR A 226 21.45 15.51 13.65
N VAL A 227 20.27 16.07 13.38
CA VAL A 227 19.96 16.73 12.11
C VAL A 227 20.86 17.95 11.87
N ALA A 228 21.04 18.79 12.89
CA ALA A 228 21.85 20.01 12.80
C ALA A 228 23.36 19.74 12.70
N SER A 229 23.83 18.64 13.29
CA SER A 229 25.25 18.25 13.29
C SER A 229 25.65 17.34 12.12
N SER A 230 24.69 16.87 11.32
CA SER A 230 24.94 16.04 10.14
C SER A 230 25.62 16.84 9.03
N LEU A 231 26.95 16.95 9.10
CA LEU A 231 27.75 17.49 8.00
C LEU A 231 27.83 16.43 6.88
N PRO A 232 27.59 16.79 5.60
CA PRO A 232 27.56 15.84 4.48
C PRO A 232 28.80 14.95 4.34
N ASN A 233 29.94 15.38 4.91
CA ASN A 233 31.24 14.73 4.80
C ASN A 233 31.85 14.33 6.16
N GLN A 234 31.06 14.24 7.24
CA GLN A 234 31.62 13.84 8.53
C GLN A 234 32.08 12.37 8.48
N PRO A 235 33.38 12.08 8.67
CA PRO A 235 33.85 10.70 8.66
C PRO A 235 33.38 9.97 9.92
N THR A 236 32.91 8.73 9.77
CA THR A 236 32.49 7.90 10.90
C THR A 236 33.69 7.32 11.64
N LEU A 237 33.55 7.07 12.95
CA LEU A 237 34.59 6.35 13.72
C LEU A 237 34.74 4.90 13.26
N ALA A 238 33.72 4.35 12.60
CA ALA A 238 33.74 2.97 12.09
C ALA A 238 34.90 2.71 11.10
N ARG A 239 35.38 3.74 10.37
CA ARG A 239 36.60 3.62 9.54
C ARG A 239 37.84 3.15 10.31
N TRP A 240 37.89 3.40 11.62
CA TRP A 240 38.99 3.01 12.50
C TRP A 240 38.70 1.74 13.30
N VAL A 241 37.42 1.37 13.45
CA VAL A 241 36.99 0.27 14.33
C VAL A 241 36.76 -1.02 13.55
N SER A 242 36.19 -0.97 12.33
CA SER A 242 35.78 -2.18 11.61
C SER A 242 36.66 -2.54 10.40
N GLY A 243 37.64 -1.72 10.01
CA GLY A 243 38.58 -1.99 8.90
C GLY A 243 37.97 -2.04 7.49
N SER A 244 36.65 -2.16 7.38
CA SER A 244 35.83 -2.00 6.19
C SER A 244 35.36 -0.54 6.03
N GLU A 245 35.14 -0.09 4.79
CA GLU A 245 34.41 1.16 4.52
C GLU A 245 33.09 1.12 5.31
N ALA A 246 33.01 1.91 6.37
CA ALA A 246 31.79 2.07 7.10
C ALA A 246 30.73 2.54 6.11
N GLN A 247 29.56 1.88 6.07
CA GLN A 247 28.42 2.41 5.35
C GLN A 247 28.08 3.78 5.95
N SER A 248 28.58 4.84 5.31
CA SER A 248 28.19 6.20 5.66
C SER A 248 26.78 6.39 5.12
N TYR A 249 25.80 6.31 5.98
CA TYR A 249 24.49 6.87 5.66
C TYR A 249 24.68 8.39 5.64
N THR A 250 24.63 9.00 4.46
CA THR A 250 24.43 10.44 4.40
C THR A 250 23.04 10.68 4.97
N ILE A 251 22.96 11.11 6.23
CA ILE A 251 21.78 11.84 6.69
C ILE A 251 21.79 13.08 5.82
N ILE A 252 20.98 13.08 4.76
CA ILE A 252 20.66 14.32 4.05
C ILE A 252 19.40 14.82 4.74
N PRO A 253 19.45 15.66 5.77
CA PRO A 253 18.24 16.15 6.38
C PRO A 253 17.73 17.27 5.48
N VAL A 254 17.19 16.96 4.30
CA VAL A 254 16.79 18.06 3.43
C VAL A 254 15.55 18.75 4.01
N ARG A 255 14.61 18.03 4.64
CA ARG A 255 13.43 18.65 5.27
C ARG A 255 12.84 17.76 6.37
N VAL A 256 13.14 18.07 7.63
CA VAL A 256 12.38 17.51 8.77
C VAL A 256 11.11 18.34 8.95
N ASN A 257 9.95 17.67 9.01
CA ASN A 257 8.71 18.33 9.36
C ASN A 257 8.61 18.48 10.89
N TRP A 258 9.17 19.56 11.42
CA TRP A 258 9.19 19.86 12.85
C TRP A 258 7.80 20.04 13.46
N GLU A 259 6.83 20.52 12.70
CA GLU A 259 5.45 20.64 13.16
C GLU A 259 4.80 19.26 13.36
N ALA A 260 5.04 18.33 12.42
CA ALA A 260 4.56 16.95 12.56
C ALA A 260 5.20 16.25 13.77
N LEU A 261 6.51 16.43 13.98
CA LEU A 261 7.20 15.89 15.16
C LEU A 261 6.69 16.51 16.46
N LYS A 262 6.42 17.82 16.48
CA LYS A 262 5.81 18.49 17.64
C LYS A 262 4.43 17.90 17.95
N ARG A 263 3.56 17.74 16.95
CA ARG A 263 2.24 17.12 17.14
C ARG A 263 2.34 15.68 17.64
N ALA A 264 3.31 14.91 17.14
CA ALA A 264 3.53 13.55 17.59
C ALA A 264 4.04 13.52 19.06
N TYR A 265 4.95 14.42 19.44
CA TYR A 265 5.39 14.56 20.82
C TYR A 265 4.24 14.95 21.77
N GLU A 266 3.38 15.89 21.36
CA GLU A 266 2.20 16.29 22.13
C GLU A 266 1.17 15.15 22.26
N PHE A 267 1.04 14.31 21.23
CA PHE A 267 0.19 13.13 21.25
C PHE A 267 0.71 12.02 22.18
N LYS A 268 2.03 11.93 22.38
CA LYS A 268 2.71 10.85 23.12
C LYS A 268 2.30 9.44 22.65
N PRO A 269 2.75 9.01 21.46
CA PRO A 269 2.44 7.68 20.96
C PRO A 269 3.02 6.60 21.87
N ASP A 270 2.24 5.55 22.12
CA ASP A 270 2.69 4.33 22.77
C ASP A 270 3.12 3.28 21.72
N SER A 271 4.00 2.36 22.13
CA SER A 271 4.60 1.32 21.27
C SER A 271 3.65 0.15 20.98
#